data_AF-A0A1B6LM95-F1
#
_entry.id   AF-A0A1B6LM95-F1
#
_cell.length_a   1.000
_cell.length_b   1.000
_cell.length_c   1.000
_cell.angle_alpha   90.00
_cell.angle_beta   90.00
_cell.angle_gamma   90.00
#
_symmetry.space_group_name_H-M   'P 1'
#
loop_
_entity.id
_entity.type
_entity.pdbx_description
1 polymer ?
#
loop_
_entity_poly.entity_id
_entity_poly.type
_entity_poly.pdbx_seq_one_letter_code
_entity_poly.pdbx_strand_id
1 'polypeptide(L)'
;GVLRGTPLHRNQHAYQPGKSCETALHQLLSRVEDSLAVKEIALCAFMDIEGAFDNTSFAAMERGVRERGIEPSICKWISAMLGSRRIMATLHAESVVIAPT
;
A
#
# COMPACT_ATOMS: atom_id res chain seq x y z
N GLY A 1 7.44 -16.81 8.26
CA GLY A 1 7.42 -15.44 7.71
C GLY A 1 6.05 -14.86 7.92
N VAL A 2 5.96 -13.56 8.25
CA VAL A 2 4.72 -12.88 8.66
C VAL A 2 3.53 -13.12 7.72
N LEU A 3 3.76 -13.07 6.40
CA LEU A 3 2.71 -13.31 5.40
C LEU A 3 2.22 -14.77 5.29
N ARG A 4 2.89 -15.73 5.95
CA ARG A 4 2.38 -17.11 6.09
C ARG A 4 1.39 -17.23 7.24
N GLY A 5 1.62 -16.53 8.35
CA GLY A 5 0.74 -16.55 9.52
C GLY A 5 -0.48 -15.66 9.34
N THR A 6 -0.27 -14.50 8.71
CA THR A 6 -1.33 -13.53 8.44
C THR A 6 -1.22 -13.10 6.98
N PRO A 7 -1.86 -13.80 6.03
CA PRO A 7 -1.71 -13.52 4.60
C PRO A 7 -2.34 -12.18 4.20
N LEU A 8 -2.01 -11.71 3.00
CA LEU A 8 -2.74 -10.61 2.37
C LEU A 8 -4.12 -11.09 1.93
N HIS A 9 -5.07 -10.17 1.79
CA HIS A 9 -6.40 -10.53 1.33
C HIS A 9 -6.35 -11.16 -0.08
N ARG A 10 -7.20 -12.15 -0.33
CA ARG A 10 -7.24 -12.88 -1.61
C ARG A 10 -7.51 -11.98 -2.82
N ASN A 11 -8.24 -10.89 -2.62
CA ASN A 11 -8.57 -9.91 -3.67
C ASN A 11 -7.62 -8.70 -3.67
N GLN A 12 -6.49 -8.76 -2.96
CA GLN A 12 -5.42 -7.78 -3.15
C GLN A 12 -4.67 -8.18 -4.43
N HIS A 13 -4.82 -7.40 -5.50
CA HIS A 13 -4.16 -7.67 -6.78
C HIS A 13 -2.89 -6.85 -6.99
N ALA A 14 -2.82 -5.64 -6.41
CA ALA A 14 -1.64 -4.80 -6.51
C ALA A 14 -0.46 -5.37 -5.70
N TYR A 15 0.75 -5.24 -6.26
CA TYR A 15 2.04 -5.61 -5.65
C TYR A 15 2.15 -7.08 -5.21
N GLN A 16 1.43 -8.00 -5.87
CA GLN A 16 1.53 -9.44 -5.62
C GLN A 16 2.05 -10.19 -6.85
N PRO A 17 2.99 -11.14 -6.68
CA PRO A 17 3.40 -12.02 -7.76
C PRO A 17 2.22 -12.80 -8.33
N GLY A 18 2.13 -12.89 -9.66
CA GLY A 18 1.07 -13.62 -10.34
C GLY A 18 -0.30 -12.93 -10.36
N LYS A 19 -0.39 -11.65 -9.96
CA LYS A 19 -1.60 -10.84 -10.10
C LYS A 19 -1.31 -9.56 -10.86
N SER A 20 -2.33 -9.06 -11.54
CA SER A 20 -2.30 -7.85 -12.37
C SER A 20 -3.63 -7.10 -12.28
N CYS A 21 -3.70 -5.92 -12.89
CA CYS A 21 -4.96 -5.18 -13.08
C CYS A 21 -5.99 -6.02 -13.84
N GLU A 22 -5.56 -6.85 -14.80
CA GLU A 22 -6.46 -7.75 -15.55
C GLU A 22 -7.11 -8.77 -14.63
N THR A 23 -6.35 -9.37 -13.71
CA THR A 23 -6.93 -10.32 -12.74
C THR A 23 -7.94 -9.66 -11.80
N ALA A 24 -7.75 -8.37 -11.48
CA ALA A 24 -8.69 -7.60 -10.66
C ALA A 24 -9.97 -7.28 -11.45
N LEU A 25 -9.82 -6.83 -12.70
CA LEU A 25 -10.95 -6.54 -13.59
C LEU A 25 -11.75 -7.79 -13.89
N HIS A 26 -11.10 -8.91 -14.18
CA HIS A 26 -11.77 -10.19 -14.41
C HIS A 26 -12.56 -10.61 -13.16
N GLN A 27 -12.00 -10.46 -11.96
CA GLN A 27 -12.73 -10.79 -10.73
C GLN A 27 -13.96 -9.89 -10.53
N LEU A 28 -13.85 -8.59 -10.81
CA LEU A 28 -14.98 -7.66 -10.73
C LEU A 28 -16.06 -8.04 -11.75
N LEU A 29 -15.66 -8.28 -13.00
CA LEU A 29 -16.57 -8.61 -14.09
C LEU A 29 -17.33 -9.90 -13.80
N SER A 30 -16.65 -10.95 -13.35
CA SER A 30 -17.33 -12.21 -12.99
C SER A 30 -18.43 -12.01 -11.94
N ARG A 31 -18.23 -11.13 -10.94
CA ARG A 31 -19.27 -10.83 -9.94
C ARG A 31 -20.48 -10.11 -10.54
N VAL A 32 -20.24 -9.22 -11.50
CA VAL A 32 -21.30 -8.52 -12.22
C VAL A 32 -22.07 -9.49 -13.10
N GLU A 33 -21.37 -10.34 -13.85
CA GLU A 33 -21.96 -11.38 -14.70
C GLU A 33 -22.80 -12.37 -13.89
N ASP A 34 -22.30 -12.84 -12.74
CA ASP A 34 -23.02 -13.73 -11.84
C ASP A 34 -24.35 -13.10 -11.36
N SER A 35 -24.32 -11.83 -10.93
CA SER A 35 -25.51 -11.10 -10.51
C SER A 35 -26.52 -10.92 -11.64
N LEU A 36 -26.04 -10.63 -12.86
CA LEU A 36 -26.90 -10.50 -14.04
C LEU A 36 -27.54 -11.83 -14.42
N ALA A 37 -26.79 -12.94 -14.31
CA ALA A 37 -27.29 -14.28 -14.61
C ALA A 37 -28.45 -14.70 -13.69
N VAL A 38 -28.41 -14.30 -12.42
CA VAL A 38 -29.50 -14.55 -11.45
C VAL A 38 -30.58 -13.47 -11.45
N LYS A 39 -30.51 -12.47 -12.35
CA LYS A 39 -31.43 -11.33 -12.46
C LYS A 39 -31.50 -10.45 -11.21
N GLU A 40 -30.41 -10.38 -10.46
CA GLU A 40 -30.24 -9.47 -9.31
C GLU A 40 -29.58 -8.15 -9.73
N ILE A 41 -29.63 -7.16 -8.84
CA ILE A 41 -29.02 -5.85 -9.07
C ILE A 41 -27.59 -5.85 -8.52
N ALA A 42 -26.61 -5.62 -9.39
CA ALA A 42 -25.22 -5.38 -8.99
C ALA A 42 -25.00 -3.89 -8.70
N LEU A 43 -24.62 -3.56 -7.46
CA LEU A 43 -24.20 -2.22 -7.06
C LEU A 43 -22.68 -2.18 -6.86
N CYS A 44 -21.99 -1.28 -7.55
CA CYS A 44 -20.54 -1.10 -7.42
C CYS A 44 -20.24 0.25 -6.76
N ALA A 45 -19.46 0.21 -5.67
CA ALA A 45 -18.88 1.39 -5.05
C ALA A 45 -17.40 1.48 -5.41
N PHE A 46 -17.02 2.55 -6.10
CA PHE A 46 -15.63 2.84 -6.44
C PHE A 46 -15.08 3.88 -5.47
N MET A 47 -13.90 3.60 -4.92
CA MET A 47 -13.22 4.48 -3.97
C MET A 47 -11.79 4.67 -4.47
N ASP A 48 -11.40 5.93 -4.59
CA ASP A 48 -10.02 6.32 -4.85
C ASP A 48 -9.50 7.15 -3.68
N ILE A 49 -8.23 6.96 -3.33
CA ILE A 49 -7.59 7.64 -2.20
C ILE A 49 -6.55 8.59 -2.76
N GLU A 50 -6.84 9.88 -2.70
CA GLU A 50 -5.91 10.93 -3.10
C GLU A 50 -4.64 10.87 -2.24
N GLY A 51 -3.48 10.81 -2.90
CA GLY A 51 -2.19 10.86 -2.22
C GLY A 51 -1.98 9.76 -1.18
N ALA A 52 -2.38 8.51 -1.47
CA ALA A 52 -2.34 7.42 -0.48
C ALA A 52 -0.98 7.25 0.24
N PHE A 53 0.14 7.44 -0.45
CA PHE A 53 1.47 7.39 0.17
C PHE A 53 1.84 8.68 0.90
N ASP A 54 1.56 9.83 0.30
CA ASP A 54 1.93 11.14 0.86
C ASP A 54 1.11 11.50 2.10
N ASN A 55 -0.14 11.04 2.16
CA ASN A 55 -1.07 11.32 3.25
C ASN A 55 -1.05 10.24 4.35
N THR A 56 -0.23 9.19 4.19
CA THR A 56 -0.04 8.16 5.22
C THR A 56 1.10 8.56 6.15
N SER A 57 0.80 8.78 7.44
CA SER A 57 1.82 9.12 8.43
C SER A 57 2.82 7.97 8.67
N PHE A 58 4.08 8.30 8.93
CA PHE A 58 5.11 7.32 9.28
C PHE A 58 4.74 6.50 10.53
N ALA A 59 4.09 7.13 11.50
CA ALA A 59 3.61 6.45 12.70
C ALA A 59 2.54 5.37 12.39
N ALA A 60 1.67 5.61 11.41
CA ALA A 60 0.69 4.61 10.98
C ALA A 60 1.37 3.42 10.28
N MET A 61 2.36 3.68 9.43
CA MET A 61 3.15 2.61 8.78
C MET A 61 3.93 1.79 9.81
N GLU A 62 4.61 2.45 10.76
CA GLU A 62 5.35 1.79 11.84
C GLU A 62 4.44 0.90 12.72
N ARG A 63 3.25 1.40 13.05
CA ARG A 63 2.25 0.61 13.78
C ARG A 63 1.81 -0.61 12.96
N GLY A 64 1.51 -0.43 11.67
CA GLY A 64 1.07 -1.52 10.80
C GLY A 64 2.10 -2.65 10.66
N VAL A 65 3.39 -2.33 10.53
CA VAL A 65 4.44 -3.36 10.44
C VAL A 65 4.64 -4.11 11.77
N ARG A 66 4.49 -3.40 12.91
CA ARG A 66 4.57 -4.00 14.25
C ARG A 66 3.39 -4.91 14.55
N GLU A 67 2.17 -4.47 14.25
CA GLU A 67 0.95 -5.27 14.42
C GLU A 67 0.96 -6.54 13.57
N ARG A 68 1.63 -6.49 12.41
CA ARG A 68 1.86 -7.66 11.57
C ARG A 68 2.86 -8.67 12.17
N GLY A 69 3.58 -8.30 13.24
CA GLY A 69 4.58 -9.16 13.89
C GLY A 69 5.91 -9.21 13.14
N ILE A 70 6.29 -8.14 12.44
CA ILE A 70 7.64 -8.02 11.86
C ILE A 70 8.67 -7.86 12.99
N GLU A 71 9.84 -8.48 12.82
CA GLU A 71 10.91 -8.45 13.82
C GLU A 71 11.31 -7.00 14.19
N PRO A 72 11.56 -6.68 15.47
CA PRO A 72 11.78 -5.30 15.91
C PRO A 72 12.95 -4.58 15.23
N SER A 73 14.03 -5.28 14.90
CA SER A 73 15.17 -4.69 14.19
C SER A 73 14.76 -4.29 12.79
N ILE A 74 14.07 -5.14 12.03
CA ILE A 74 13.51 -4.79 10.70
C ILE A 74 12.55 -3.60 10.81
N CYS A 75 11.69 -3.55 11.83
CA CYS A 75 10.82 -2.39 12.06
C CYS A 75 11.64 -1.09 12.22
N LYS A 76 12.74 -1.12 12.98
CA LYS A 76 13.63 0.03 13.14
C LYS A 76 14.27 0.44 11.80
N TRP A 77 14.69 -0.51 10.98
CA TRP A 77 15.22 -0.23 9.64
C TRP A 77 14.18 0.46 8.75
N ILE A 78 12.92 -0.01 8.78
CA ILE A 78 11.82 0.60 8.03
C ILE A 78 11.57 2.03 8.51
N SER A 79 11.45 2.26 9.83
CA SER A 79 11.26 3.61 10.38
C SER A 79 12.43 4.55 10.00
N ALA A 80 13.67 4.05 10.04
CA ALA A 80 14.84 4.81 9.63
C ALA A 80 14.79 5.16 8.13
N MET A 81 14.39 4.22 7.26
CA MET A 81 14.25 4.47 5.82
C MET A 81 13.16 5.51 5.49
N LEU A 82 12.08 5.54 6.27
CA LEU A 82 11.00 6.51 6.10
C LEU A 82 11.42 7.91 6.57
N GLY A 83 11.96 8.01 7.79
CA GLY A 83 12.20 9.30 8.44
C GLY A 83 13.61 9.89 8.27
N SER A 84 14.62 9.11 7.89
CA SER A 84 16.01 9.58 7.83
C SER A 84 16.43 10.08 6.44
N ARG A 85 15.49 10.20 5.50
CA ARG A 85 15.80 10.73 4.17
C ARG A 85 16.24 12.19 4.33
N ARG A 86 17.31 12.59 3.66
CA ARG A 86 17.70 14.01 3.60
C ARG A 86 17.96 14.34 2.14
N ILE A 87 17.26 15.36 1.65
CA ILE A 87 17.47 15.87 0.29
C ILE A 87 18.34 17.11 0.44
N MET A 88 19.52 17.08 -0.18
CA MET A 88 20.45 18.20 -0.21
C MET A 88 20.54 18.73 -1.64
N ALA A 89 20.32 20.03 -1.80
CA ALA A 89 20.54 20.72 -3.06
C ALA A 89 21.58 21.83 -2.85
N THR A 90 22.55 21.92 -3.75
CA THR A 90 23.61 22.93 -3.70
C THR A 90 23.58 23.75 -4.98
N LEU A 91 23.52 25.08 -4.84
CA LEU A 91 23.62 26.01 -5.96
C LEU A 91 24.69 27.05 -5.64
N HIS A 92 25.73 27.11 -6.47
CA HIS A 92 26.97 27.86 -6.20
C HIS A 92 27.58 27.48 -4.83
N ALA A 93 27.45 28.37 -3.83
CA ALA A 93 27.99 28.18 -2.48
C ALA A 93 26.90 27.97 -1.41
N GLU A 94 25.62 28.00 -1.81
CA GLU A 94 24.50 27.81 -0.88
C GLU A 94 23.99 26.37 -0.96
N SER A 95 23.74 25.77 0.20
CA SER A 95 23.19 24.42 0.31
C SER A 95 21.93 24.44 1.16
N VAL A 96 20.87 23.82 0.66
CA VAL A 96 19.61 23.61 1.39
C VAL A 96 19.46 22.13 1.67
N VAL A 97 19.15 21.79 2.92
CA VAL A 97 18.85 20.42 3.34
C VAL A 97 17.40 20.36 3.80
N ILE A 98 16.62 19.49 3.17
CA ILE A 98 15.21 19.25 3.49
C ILE A 98 15.08 17.83 4.05
N ALA A 99 14.38 17.69 5.17
CA ALA A 99 13.98 16.41 5.73
C ALA A 99 12.50 16.12 5.38
N PRO A 100 12.11 14.84 5.23
CA PRO A 100 10.73 14.46 4.98
C PRO A 100 9.86 14.82 6.19
N THR A 101 8.65 15.31 5.92
CA THR A 101 7.62 15.65 6.90
C THR A 101 6.75 14.46 7.23
#